data_AF-A0A7V2FZA7-F1
#
_entry.id   AF-A0A7V2FZA7-F1
#
_cell.length_a   1.000
_cell.length_b   1.000
_cell.length_c   1.000
_cell.angle_alpha   90.00
_cell.angle_beta   90.00
_cell.angle_gamma   90.00
#
_symmetry.space_group_name_H-M   'P 1'
#
loop_
_entity.id
_entity.type
_entity.pdbx_description
1 polymer ?
#
loop_
_entity_poly.entity_id
_entity_poly.type
_entity_poly.pdbx_seq_one_letter_code
_entity_poly.pdbx_strand_id
1 'polypeptide(L)'
;IVNMIMMQAMVGMGGLQTPGGQRIPPDLELAKHHIDMLEVLDKKTKGNLSPDEKLLLDGVLYELRMRYVEMVTRPRQAPPAAAQGPQ
;
A
#
# COMPACT_ATOMS: atom_id res chain seq x y z
N ILE A 1 -12.54 3.06 -8.26
CA ILE A 1 -11.37 2.21 -8.65
C ILE A 1 -10.10 2.65 -7.92
N VAL A 2 -9.69 3.92 -7.98
CA VAL A 2 -8.48 4.43 -7.30
C VAL A 2 -8.41 4.04 -5.81
N ASN A 3 -9.49 4.25 -5.05
CA ASN A 3 -9.56 3.91 -3.62
C ASN A 3 -9.40 2.39 -3.35
N MET A 4 -9.92 1.54 -4.25
CA MET A 4 -9.78 0.08 -4.13
C MET A 4 -8.32 -0.34 -4.31
N ILE A 5 -7.63 0.21 -5.31
CA ILE A 5 -6.21 -0.09 -5.57
C ILE A 5 -5.33 0.47 -4.44
N MET A 6 -5.66 1.65 -3.91
CA MET A 6 -5.00 2.21 -2.74
C MET A 6 -5.07 1.27 -1.53
N MET A 7 -6.25 0.71 -1.24
CA MET A 7 -6.39 -0.27 -0.17
C MET A 7 -5.53 -1.51 -0.40
N GLN A 8 -5.50 -2.04 -1.63
CA GLN A 8 -4.66 -3.20 -1.95
C GLN A 8 -3.16 -2.92 -1.77
N ALA A 9 -2.68 -1.73 -2.16
CA ALA A 9 -1.30 -1.31 -1.91
C ALA A 9 -0.98 -1.23 -0.41
N MET A 10 -1.92 -0.71 0.39
CA MET A 10 -1.79 -0.62 1.86
C MET A 10 -1.79 -2.00 2.54
N VAL A 11 -2.57 -2.95 2.02
CA VAL A 11 -2.53 -4.37 2.46
C VAL A 11 -1.14 -4.94 2.22
N GLY A 12 -0.58 -4.75 1.01
CA GLY A 12 0.77 -5.19 0.67
C GLY A 12 1.84 -4.58 1.58
N MET A 13 1.64 -3.35 2.09
CA MET A 13 2.55 -2.74 3.05
C MET A 13 2.44 -3.31 4.49
N GLY A 14 1.57 -4.29 4.75
CA GLY A 14 1.47 -4.98 6.05
C GLY A 14 0.83 -4.14 7.17
N GLY A 15 0.09 -3.08 6.82
CA GLY A 15 -0.61 -2.21 7.77
C GLY A 15 -1.91 -2.80 8.33
N LEU A 16 -2.32 -3.98 7.86
CA LEU A 16 -3.59 -4.61 8.21
C LEU A 16 -3.40 -5.86 9.07
N GLN A 17 -4.30 -6.00 10.05
CA GLN A 17 -4.39 -7.14 10.94
C GLN A 17 -5.60 -7.97 10.51
N THR A 18 -5.48 -9.29 10.57
CA THR A 18 -6.63 -10.18 10.41
C THR A 18 -7.60 -9.95 11.59
N PRO A 19 -8.90 -10.27 11.45
CA PRO A 19 -9.85 -10.20 12.55
C PRO A 19 -9.47 -11.10 13.76
N GLY A 20 -8.56 -12.06 13.56
CA GLY A 20 -7.95 -12.87 14.62
C GLY A 20 -6.67 -12.30 15.23
N GLY A 21 -6.32 -11.04 14.96
CA GLY A 21 -5.14 -10.36 15.53
C GLY A 21 -3.79 -10.74 14.92
N GLN A 22 -3.75 -11.64 13.93
CA GLN A 22 -2.50 -11.97 13.23
C GLN A 22 -2.14 -10.84 12.26
N ARG A 23 -0.91 -10.35 12.35
CA ARG A 23 -0.37 -9.39 11.37
C ARG A 23 -0.20 -10.08 10.02
N ILE A 24 -0.74 -9.47 8.97
CA ILE A 24 -0.47 -9.91 7.60
C ILE A 24 0.98 -9.53 7.30
N PRO A 25 1.84 -10.49 6.88
CA PRO A 25 3.22 -10.17 6.54
C PRO A 25 3.25 -9.15 5.40
N PRO A 26 4.11 -8.11 5.49
CA PRO A 26 4.22 -7.14 4.41
C PRO A 26 4.76 -7.82 3.14
N ASP A 27 4.03 -7.65 2.05
CA ASP A 27 4.39 -8.03 0.70
C ASP A 27 4.66 -6.76 -0.13
N LEU A 28 5.91 -6.31 -0.09
CA LEU A 28 6.31 -5.07 -0.76
C LEU A 28 6.25 -5.20 -2.29
N GLU A 29 6.37 -6.41 -2.85
CA GLU A 29 6.20 -6.62 -4.28
C GLU A 29 4.75 -6.38 -4.70
N LEU A 30 3.79 -6.90 -3.91
CA LEU A 30 2.37 -6.64 -4.09
C LEU A 30 2.05 -5.14 -3.94
N ALA A 31 2.62 -4.47 -2.94
CA ALA A 31 2.44 -3.02 -2.78
C ALA A 31 2.95 -2.25 -4.00
N LYS A 32 4.16 -2.57 -4.48
CA LYS A 32 4.76 -1.95 -5.66
C LYS A 32 3.90 -2.17 -6.91
N HIS A 33 3.41 -3.38 -7.13
CA HIS A 33 2.57 -3.70 -8.28
C HIS A 33 1.34 -2.79 -8.38
N HIS A 34 0.66 -2.55 -7.26
CA HIS A 34 -0.51 -1.67 -7.23
C HIS A 34 -0.16 -0.19 -7.42
N ILE A 35 1.00 0.25 -6.91
CA ILE A 35 1.52 1.61 -7.16
C ILE A 35 1.82 1.81 -8.64
N ASP A 36 2.52 0.85 -9.27
CA ASP A 36 2.78 0.84 -10.71
C ASP A 36 1.48 0.86 -11.52
N MET A 37 0.46 0.11 -11.09
CA MET A 37 -0.85 0.11 -11.74
C MET A 37 -1.53 1.48 -11.69
N LEU A 38 -1.48 2.18 -10.54
CA LEU A 38 -1.98 3.55 -10.42
C LEU A 38 -1.20 4.52 -11.30
N GLU A 39 0.11 4.32 -11.44
CA GLU A 39 0.96 5.14 -12.32
C GLU A 39 0.63 4.93 -13.80
N VAL A 40 0.34 3.69 -14.21
CA VAL A 40 -0.14 3.38 -15.56
C VAL A 40 -1.52 4.02 -15.79
N LEU A 41 -2.41 3.97 -14.79
CA LEU A 41 -3.71 4.63 -14.88
C LEU A 41 -3.54 6.14 -15.05
N ASP A 42 -2.73 6.81 -14.23
CA ASP A 42 -2.43 8.25 -14.36
C ASP A 42 -1.93 8.60 -15.78
N LYS A 43 -0.97 7.84 -16.30
CA LYS A 43 -0.42 8.05 -17.65
C LYS A 43 -1.49 7.87 -18.73
N LYS A 44 -2.34 6.85 -18.60
CA LYS A 44 -3.37 6.53 -19.61
C LYS A 44 -4.59 7.44 -19.54
N THR A 45 -4.93 7.97 -18.37
CA THR A 45 -6.09 8.85 -18.17
C THR A 45 -5.72 10.33 -18.23
N LYS A 46 -4.42 10.66 -18.36
CA LYS A 46 -3.94 12.04 -18.54
C LYS A 46 -4.71 12.75 -19.66
N GLY A 47 -5.24 13.93 -19.34
CA GLY A 47 -6.09 14.74 -20.25
C GLY A 47 -7.57 14.37 -20.26
N ASN A 48 -7.96 13.27 -19.60
CA ASN A 48 -9.37 12.86 -19.41
C ASN A 48 -9.84 12.99 -17.94
N LEU A 49 -8.96 13.37 -17.02
CA LEU A 49 -9.27 13.57 -15.62
C LEU A 49 -9.74 15.01 -15.36
N SER A 50 -10.78 15.15 -14.54
CA SER A 50 -11.14 16.44 -13.95
C SER A 50 -10.03 16.91 -12.98
N PRO A 51 -9.96 18.21 -12.63
CA PRO A 51 -8.97 18.72 -11.68
C PRO A 51 -8.99 17.99 -10.33
N ASP A 52 -10.19 17.66 -9.84
CA ASP A 52 -10.41 16.96 -8.58
C ASP A 52 -9.90 15.50 -8.63
N GLU A 53 -10.20 14.79 -9.73
CA GLU A 53 -9.74 13.42 -9.96
C GLU A 53 -8.22 13.35 -10.09
N LYS A 54 -7.63 14.33 -10.76
CA LYS A 54 -6.17 14.44 -10.87
C LYS A 54 -5.55 14.69 -9.50
N LEU A 55 -6.10 15.61 -8.70
CA LEU A 55 -5.60 15.91 -7.37
C LEU A 55 -5.68 14.69 -6.44
N LEU A 56 -6.79 13.95 -6.49
CA LEU A 56 -6.96 12.70 -5.75
C LEU A 56 -5.92 11.66 -6.16
N LEU A 57 -5.75 11.40 -7.46
CA LEU A 57 -4.84 10.38 -7.95
C LEU A 57 -3.37 10.71 -7.62
N ASP A 58 -2.98 11.97 -7.79
CA ASP A 58 -1.64 12.47 -7.47
C ASP A 58 -1.35 12.35 -5.97
N GLY A 59 -2.28 12.77 -5.12
CA GLY A 59 -2.17 12.65 -3.67
C GLY A 59 -2.05 11.19 -3.20
N VAL A 60 -2.86 10.28 -3.78
CA VAL A 60 -2.78 8.85 -3.48
C VAL A 60 -1.43 8.27 -3.91
N LEU A 61 -0.96 8.59 -5.13
CA LEU A 61 0.35 8.14 -5.62
C LEU A 61 1.49 8.63 -4.74
N TYR A 62 1.46 9.89 -4.32
CA TYR A 62 2.44 10.47 -3.42
C TYR A 62 2.47 9.76 -2.06
N GLU A 63 1.31 9.63 -1.40
CA GLU A 63 1.16 8.93 -0.12
C GLU A 63 1.69 7.49 -0.17
N LEU A 64 1.32 6.74 -1.21
CA LEU A 64 1.73 5.35 -1.35
C LEU A 64 3.23 5.20 -1.61
N ARG A 65 3.83 6.06 -2.45
CA ARG A 65 5.27 6.04 -2.72
C ARG A 65 6.08 6.38 -1.48
N MET A 66 5.66 7.39 -0.72
CA MET A 66 6.32 7.77 0.53
C MET A 66 6.31 6.60 1.52
N ARG A 67 5.12 6.02 1.79
CA ARG A 67 5.00 4.85 2.66
C ARG A 67 5.79 3.64 2.17
N TYR A 68 5.83 3.41 0.86
CA TYR A 68 6.59 2.33 0.27
C TYR A 68 8.10 2.49 0.51
N VAL A 69 8.63 3.69 0.27
CA VAL A 69 10.06 4.00 0.52
C VAL A 69 10.38 3.85 2.00
N GLU A 70 9.53 4.33 2.90
CA GLU A 70 9.69 4.12 4.34
C GLU A 70 9.77 2.64 4.69
N MET A 71 8.87 1.80 4.15
CA MET A 71 8.86 0.35 4.39
C MET A 71 10.10 -0.36 3.83
N VAL A 72 10.57 0.04 2.66
CA VAL A 72 11.77 -0.54 2.02
C VAL A 72 13.06 -0.12 2.73
N THR A 73 13.10 1.10 3.25
CA THR A 73 14.28 1.65 3.95
C THR A 73 14.33 1.26 5.42
N ARG A 74 13.19 0.84 6.01
CA ARG A 74 13.17 0.34 7.38
C ARG A 74 13.92 -0.99 7.45
N PRO A 75 14.95 -1.14 8.32
CA PRO A 75 15.55 -2.44 8.55
C PRO A 75 14.45 -3.38 9.03
N ARG A 76 14.35 -4.55 8.38
CA ARG A 76 13.33 -5.59 8.58
C ARG A 76 13.15 -5.81 10.09
N GLN A 77 12.14 -5.19 10.68
CA GLN A 77 11.81 -5.46 12.07
C GLN A 77 11.27 -6.88 12.07
N ALA A 78 12.09 -7.79 12.62
CA ALA A 78 11.71 -9.17 12.84
C ALA A 78 10.34 -9.20 13.54
N PRO A 79 9.45 -10.15 13.19
CA PRO A 79 8.24 -10.34 13.99
C PRO A 79 8.67 -10.54 15.45
N PRO A 80 7.96 -9.98 16.44
CA PRO A 80 8.19 -10.37 17.83
C PRO A 80 8.01 -11.88 17.89
N ALA A 81 9.12 -12.58 18.11
CA ALA A 81 9.11 -13.99 18.43
C ALA A 81 8.26 -14.18 19.68
N ALA A 82 7.40 -15.19 19.64
CA ALA A 82 6.72 -15.76 20.81
C ALA A 82 5.82 -14.81 21.61
N ALA A 83 4.55 -14.78 21.23
CA ALA A 83 3.46 -14.84 22.21
C ALA A 83 2.43 -15.87 21.74
N GLN A 84 2.91 -17.10 21.50
CA GLN A 84 2.08 -18.27 21.74
C GLN A 84 2.23 -18.59 23.23
N GLY A 85 1.17 -18.37 24.00
CA GLY A 85 0.98 -18.90 25.34
C GLY A 85 -0.45 -19.47 25.39
N PRO A 86 -0.64 -20.72 25.83
CA PRO A 86 -1.91 -21.44 25.67
C PRO A 86 -2.92 -21.04 26.75
N GLN A 87 -4.14 -21.55 26.55
CA GLN A 87 -5.35 -21.53 27.38
C GLN A 87 -6.38 -20.49 26.93
#